data_AF-A0A352B4G6-F1
#
_entry.id   AF-A0A352B4G6-F1
#
_cell.length_a   1.000
_cell.length_b   1.000
_cell.length_c   1.000
_cell.angle_alpha   90.00
_cell.angle_beta   90.00
_cell.angle_gamma   90.00
#
_symmetry.space_group_name_H-M   'P 1'
#
loop_
_entity.id
_entity.type
_entity.pdbx_description
1 polymer ?
#
loop_
_entity_poly.entity_id
_entity_poly.type
_entity_poly.pdbx_seq_one_letter_code
_entity_poly.pdbx_strand_id
1 'polypeptide(L)' 'DVMKESAQAAFTFVKSRAKGLGIPAKRLAEHDLHIHFPAGAIPKDGPSAGIAIACAIASVLTGQPIHHR' A
#
# COMPACT_ATOMS: atom_id res chain seq x y z
N ASP A 1 7.21 11.56 -10.65
CA ASP A 1 6.85 11.57 -9.22
C ASP A 1 7.32 10.30 -8.56
N VAL A 2 8.33 10.47 -7.69
CA VAL A 2 8.93 9.41 -6.88
C VAL A 2 7.89 8.75 -5.97
N MET A 3 6.88 9.51 -5.53
CA MET A 3 5.80 8.96 -4.70
C MET A 3 4.88 8.00 -5.47
N LYS A 4 4.58 8.27 -6.74
CA LYS A 4 3.75 7.39 -7.59
C LYS A 4 4.47 6.07 -7.84
N GLU A 5 5.77 6.14 -8.13
CA GLU A 5 6.62 4.95 -8.27
C GLU A 5 6.70 4.15 -6.97
N SER A 6 6.83 4.84 -5.83
CA SER A 6 6.84 4.20 -4.51
C SER A 6 5.55 3.46 -4.22
N ALA A 7 4.39 4.03 -4.59
CA ALA A 7 3.10 3.38 -4.46
C ALA A 7 2.96 2.16 -5.37
N GLN A 8 3.41 2.26 -6.63
CA GLN A 8 3.38 1.15 -7.58
C GLN A 8 4.32 0.01 -7.15
N ALA A 9 5.51 0.33 -6.65
CA ALA A 9 6.47 -0.63 -6.13
C ALA A 9 5.92 -1.34 -4.88
N ALA A 10 5.32 -0.58 -3.95
CA ALA A 10 4.68 -1.14 -2.76
C ALA A 10 3.54 -2.11 -3.11
N PHE A 11 2.67 -1.74 -4.05
CA PHE A 11 1.59 -2.62 -4.52
C PHE A 11 2.13 -3.89 -5.18
N THR A 12 3.15 -3.75 -6.04
CA THR A 12 3.81 -4.89 -6.71
C THR A 12 4.44 -5.84 -5.69
N PHE A 13 5.10 -5.30 -4.66
CA PHE A 13 5.65 -6.07 -3.55
C PHE A 13 4.55 -6.86 -2.81
N VAL A 14 3.48 -6.20 -2.36
CA VAL A 14 2.38 -6.88 -1.66
C VAL A 14 1.75 -7.96 -2.53
N LYS A 15 1.54 -7.70 -3.82
CA LYS A 15 1.01 -8.67 -4.78
C LYS A 15 1.92 -9.91 -4.91
N SER A 16 3.24 -9.71 -4.97
CA SER A 16 4.22 -10.82 -5.01
C SER A 16 4.23 -11.67 -3.73
N ARG A 17 3.83 -11.09 -2.60
CA ARG A 17 3.77 -11.75 -1.28
C ARG A 17 2.36 -12.20 -0.89
N ALA A 18 1.35 -11.99 -1.73
CA ALA A 18 -0.06 -12.17 -1.41
C ALA A 18 -0.39 -13.55 -0.80
N LYS A 19 0.16 -14.63 -1.38
CA LYS A 19 -0.02 -15.99 -0.87
C LYS A 19 0.50 -16.17 0.56
N GLY A 20 1.68 -15.64 0.86
CA GLY A 20 2.31 -15.73 2.19
C GLY A 20 1.64 -14.83 3.22
N LEU A 21 0.98 -13.76 2.78
CA LEU A 21 0.22 -12.83 3.63
C LEU A 21 -1.24 -13.26 3.83
N GLY A 22 -1.69 -14.35 3.19
CA GLY A 22 -3.09 -14.79 3.26
C GLY A 22 -4.06 -13.87 2.52
N ILE A 23 -3.60 -13.10 1.53
CA ILE A 23 -4.44 -12.21 0.72
C ILE A 23 -5.14 -13.04 -0.37
N PRO A 24 -6.49 -13.14 -0.38
CA PRO A 24 -7.21 -13.84 -1.43
C PRO A 24 -7.03 -13.18 -2.80
N ALA A 25 -6.80 -13.96 -3.85
CA ALA A 25 -6.63 -13.44 -5.22
C ALA A 25 -7.82 -12.56 -5.67
N LYS A 26 -9.03 -12.93 -5.24
CA LYS A 26 -10.27 -12.17 -5.47
C LYS A 26 -10.20 -10.72 -4.96
N ARG A 27 -9.58 -10.51 -3.79
CA ARG A 27 -9.41 -9.17 -3.19
C ARG A 27 -8.50 -8.26 -4.03
N LEU A 28 -7.50 -8.84 -4.69
CA LEU A 28 -6.60 -8.11 -5.59
C LEU A 28 -7.24 -7.81 -6.96
N ALA A 29 -8.24 -8.59 -7.38
CA ALA A 29 -8.86 -8.47 -8.69
C ALA A 29 -10.11 -7.57 -8.70
N GLU A 30 -10.84 -7.52 -7.58
CA GLU A 30 -12.15 -6.85 -7.51
C GLU A 30 -12.13 -5.47 -6.85
N HIS A 31 -10.97 -5.02 -6.37
CA HIS A 31 -10.85 -3.77 -5.62
C HIS A 31 -9.81 -2.85 -6.25
N ASP A 32 -10.21 -1.60 -6.44
CA ASP A 32 -9.29 -0.52 -6.73
C ASP A 32 -8.68 0.03 -5.44
N LEU A 33 -7.43 0.49 -5.52
CA LEU A 33 -6.71 1.10 -4.40
C LEU A 33 -6.58 2.60 -4.61
N HIS A 34 -7.14 3.38 -3.68
CA HIS A 34 -6.93 4.82 -3.59
C HIS A 34 -6.03 5.13 -2.39
N ILE A 35 -4.85 5.69 -2.64
CA ILE A 35 -3.87 6.03 -1.60
C ILE A 35 -3.90 7.54 -1.38
N HIS A 36 -4.33 7.94 -0.18
CA HIS A 36 -4.35 9.34 0.23
C HIS A 36 -3.15 9.67 1.10
N PHE A 37 -2.43 10.73 0.75
CA PHE A 37 -1.41 11.36 1.60
C PHE A 37 -1.99 12.68 2.15
N PRO A 38 -2.14 12.82 3.48
CA PRO A 38 -2.74 14.01 4.08
C PRO A 38 -1.89 15.26 3.82
N ALA A 39 -2.46 16.44 4.11
CA ALA A 39 -1.82 17.74 3.88
C ALA A 39 -1.41 17.97 2.41
N GLY A 40 -2.34 17.83 1.47
CA GLY A 40 -2.07 17.90 0.02
C GLY A 40 -1.44 19.20 -0.48
N ALA A 41 -1.55 20.30 0.28
CA ALA A 41 -0.87 21.56 -0.02
C ALA A 41 0.66 21.51 0.19
N ILE A 42 1.17 20.51 0.92
CA ILE A 42 2.59 20.32 1.19
C ILE A 42 3.13 19.25 0.22
N PRO A 43 4.09 19.59 -0.66
CA PRO A 43 4.69 18.63 -1.59
C PRO A 43 5.29 17.43 -0.86
N LYS A 44 4.97 16.22 -1.34
CA LYS A 44 5.51 14.95 -0.84
C LYS A 44 5.97 14.14 -2.03
N ASP A 45 7.22 14.37 -2.44
CA ASP A 45 7.79 13.68 -3.60
C ASP A 45 9.14 13.04 -3.24
N GLY A 46 9.10 12.01 -2.40
CA GLY A 46 10.27 11.24 -1.99
C GLY A 46 9.92 9.78 -1.72
N PRO A 47 10.92 8.86 -1.72
CA PRO A 47 10.66 7.42 -1.69
C PRO A 47 10.39 6.86 -0.29
N SER A 48 10.61 7.68 0.75
CA SER A 48 10.62 7.26 2.17
C SER A 48 9.33 6.61 2.65
N ALA A 49 8.18 6.90 2.00
CA ALA A 49 6.89 6.34 2.39
C ALA A 49 6.63 4.91 1.89
N GLY A 50 7.52 4.30 1.07
CA GLY A 50 7.28 3.01 0.43
C GLY A 50 6.85 1.88 1.38
N ILE A 51 7.53 1.73 2.51
CA ILE A 51 7.17 0.71 3.52
C ILE A 51 5.82 1.02 4.17
N ALA A 52 5.54 2.29 4.48
CA ALA A 52 4.26 2.69 5.06
C ALA A 52 3.09 2.39 4.10
N ILE A 53 3.28 2.66 2.81
CA ILE A 53 2.30 2.33 1.77
C ILE A 53 2.09 0.81 1.67
N ALA A 54 3.18 0.03 1.66
CA ALA A 54 3.09 -1.44 1.61
C ALA A 54 2.34 -2.02 2.83
N CYS A 55 2.62 -1.51 4.04
CA CYS A 55 1.91 -1.89 5.26
C CYS A 55 0.42 -1.54 5.16
N ALA A 56 0.06 -0.35 4.68
CA ALA A 56 -1.33 0.07 4.51
C ALA A 56 -2.09 -0.82 3.51
N ILE A 57 -1.47 -1.13 2.35
CA ILE A 57 -2.06 -2.01 1.35
C ILE A 57 -2.23 -3.42 1.91
N ALA A 58 -1.21 -3.98 2.57
CA ALA A 58 -1.30 -5.30 3.18
C ALA A 58 -2.40 -5.34 4.25
N SER A 59 -2.50 -4.31 5.10
CA SER A 59 -3.51 -4.20 6.14
C SER A 59 -4.93 -4.22 5.56
N VAL A 60 -5.23 -3.36 4.58
CA VAL A 60 -6.59 -3.30 4.01
C VAL A 60 -6.96 -4.58 3.27
N LEU A 61 -6.01 -5.23 2.58
CA LEU A 61 -6.25 -6.46 1.82
C LEU A 61 -6.37 -7.71 2.69
N THR A 62 -5.66 -7.77 3.82
CA THR A 62 -5.76 -8.88 4.80
C THR A 62 -6.86 -8.68 5.83
N GLY A 63 -7.33 -7.44 6.04
CA GLY A 63 -8.22 -7.09 7.15
C GLY A 63 -7.53 -7.07 8.51
N GLN A 64 -6.19 -7.08 8.55
CA GLN A 64 -5.41 -7.01 9.79
C GLN A 64 -5.06 -5.55 10.11
N PRO A 65 -5.39 -5.02 11.30
CA PRO A 65 -5.08 -3.65 11.67
C PRO A 65 -3.58 -3.43 11.88
N ILE A 66 -3.07 -2.25 11.54
CA ILE A 66 -1.69 -1.84 11.83
C ILE A 66 -1.58 -1.45 13.31
N HIS A 67 -0.48 -1.89 13.96
CA HIS A 67 -0.16 -1.46 15.31
C HIS A 67 0.22 0.02 15.34
N HIS A 68 -0.42 0.80 16.22
CA HIS A 68 -0.33 2.27 16.25
C HIS A 68 0.05 2.81 17.63
N ARG A 69 0.57 1.94 18.51
CA ARG A 69 0.98 2.26 19.88
C ARG A 69 2.48 2.11 20.04
#